data_AF-A0ABD5XHU0-F1
#
_entry.id   AF-A0ABD5XHU0-F1
#
_cell.length_a   1.000
_cell.length_b   1.000
_cell.length_c   1.000
_cell.angle_alpha   90.00
_cell.angle_beta   90.00
_cell.angle_gamma   90.00
#
_symmetry.space_group_name_H-M   'P 1'
#
loop_
_entity.id
_entity.type
_entity.pdbx_description
1 polymer ?
#
loop_
_entity_poly.entity_id
_entity_poly.type
_entity_poly.pdbx_seq_one_letter_code
_entity_poly.pdbx_strand_id
1 'polypeptide(L)'
;MRIENSFIPVRGVGERTERNLWRAGATHWDEFDASLVGAKTGDRIETFIADAAANLDDGNSRFFDDCFPSGERWRLYENFRDETCFFDIETTGLSPERDSVTTVSFYQDGETTTLVSGEDLTADALREQFADAKLIATFNGARFDVPFLETSFDVSIDVPHVDLMYPCRTLDLTGGLKQIETDVGIDRDRPDISGRDAVRLWREYERGDQSSLDTLVSYNREDAVNLERLMETVTGRLHDRACEGLDADFA
;
A
#
# COMPACT_ATOMS: atom_id res chain seq x y z
N MET A 1 11.91 -7.22 3.31
CA MET A 1 11.69 -8.62 2.87
C MET A 1 11.00 -8.60 1.52
N ARG A 2 11.48 -9.41 0.57
CA ARG A 2 10.88 -9.58 -0.76
C ARG A 2 9.95 -10.78 -0.83
N ILE A 3 9.15 -10.84 -1.88
CA ILE A 3 8.28 -11.96 -2.27
C ILE A 3 9.08 -13.28 -2.27
N GLU A 4 10.30 -13.25 -2.82
CA GLU A 4 11.19 -14.41 -2.97
C GLU A 4 11.70 -14.98 -1.63
N ASN A 5 11.55 -14.22 -0.55
CA ASN A 5 11.84 -14.72 0.80
C ASN A 5 10.66 -15.48 1.42
N SER A 6 9.48 -15.47 0.80
CA SER A 6 8.25 -16.03 1.38
C SER A 6 7.79 -17.31 0.69
N PHE A 7 7.32 -18.25 1.51
CA PHE A 7 6.68 -19.49 1.10
C PHE A 7 5.20 -19.52 1.51
N ILE A 8 4.73 -18.53 2.27
CA ILE A 8 3.32 -18.37 2.70
C ILE A 8 2.30 -18.47 1.55
N PRO A 9 2.55 -17.95 0.33
CA PRO A 9 1.56 -18.04 -0.76
C PRO A 9 1.22 -19.49 -1.15
N VAL A 10 2.09 -20.44 -0.80
CA VAL A 10 1.88 -21.85 -1.11
C VAL A 10 0.84 -22.45 -0.17
N ARG A 11 -0.25 -22.97 -0.73
CA ARG A 11 -1.32 -23.64 0.04
C ARG A 11 -0.74 -24.63 1.05
N GLY A 12 -1.11 -24.48 2.33
CA GLY A 12 -0.67 -25.40 3.40
C GLY A 12 0.73 -25.10 3.96
N VAL A 13 1.38 -24.04 3.49
CA VAL A 13 2.45 -23.35 4.19
C VAL A 13 1.81 -22.20 4.98
N GLY A 14 2.25 -22.02 6.22
CA GLY A 14 1.91 -20.87 7.03
C GLY A 14 3.16 -20.43 7.80
N GLU A 15 3.05 -19.37 8.59
CA GLU A 15 4.19 -18.75 9.29
C GLU A 15 5.12 -19.75 9.99
N ARG A 16 4.56 -20.74 10.70
CA ARG A 16 5.38 -21.76 11.38
C ARG A 16 6.23 -22.58 10.40
N THR A 17 5.66 -22.97 9.27
CA THR A 17 6.37 -23.75 8.26
C THR A 17 7.42 -22.89 7.56
N GLU A 18 7.06 -21.67 7.17
CA GLU A 18 7.98 -20.69 6.58
C GLU A 18 9.18 -20.43 7.50
N ARG A 19 8.93 -20.16 8.79
CA ARG A 19 10.01 -19.96 9.77
C ARG A 19 10.89 -21.20 9.99
N ASN A 20 10.35 -22.40 9.80
CA ASN A 20 11.16 -23.63 9.86
C ASN A 20 12.04 -23.79 8.62
N LEU A 21 11.55 -23.40 7.44
CA LEU A 21 12.35 -23.34 6.22
C LEU A 21 13.51 -22.35 6.38
N TRP A 22 13.22 -21.14 6.86
CA TRP A 22 14.23 -20.12 7.12
C TRP A 22 15.31 -20.59 8.11
N ARG A 23 14.93 -21.23 9.23
CA ARG A 23 15.89 -21.81 10.18
C ARG A 23 16.71 -22.97 9.61
N ALA A 24 16.22 -23.61 8.55
CA ALA A 24 16.94 -24.66 7.85
C ALA A 24 17.83 -24.11 6.71
N GLY A 25 17.90 -22.78 6.56
CA GLY A 25 18.74 -22.10 5.56
C GLY A 25 18.04 -21.83 4.23
N ALA A 26 16.76 -22.15 4.07
CA ALA A 26 15.98 -21.79 2.88
C ALA A 26 15.31 -20.43 3.09
N THR A 27 16.07 -19.35 3.02
CA THR A 27 15.63 -17.96 3.23
C THR A 27 15.24 -17.24 1.94
N HIS A 28 15.66 -17.81 0.81
CA HIS A 28 15.27 -17.43 -0.55
C HIS A 28 14.70 -18.64 -1.30
N TRP A 29 13.92 -18.40 -2.37
CA TRP A 29 13.43 -19.46 -3.24
C TRP A 29 14.55 -20.33 -3.82
N ASP A 30 15.70 -19.75 -4.17
CA ASP A 30 16.88 -20.47 -4.71
C ASP A 30 17.53 -21.43 -3.71
N GLU A 31 17.28 -21.23 -2.43
CA GLU A 31 17.82 -22.05 -1.34
C GLU A 31 16.86 -23.17 -0.93
N PHE A 32 15.66 -23.21 -1.53
CA PHE A 32 14.66 -24.21 -1.19
C PHE A 32 15.06 -25.60 -1.70
N ASP A 33 15.03 -26.57 -0.79
CA ASP A 33 15.18 -27.99 -1.12
C ASP A 33 13.93 -28.76 -0.62
N ALA A 34 13.33 -29.58 -1.48
CA ALA A 34 12.11 -30.32 -1.15
C ALA A 34 12.24 -31.28 0.05
N SER A 35 13.46 -31.69 0.41
CA SER A 35 13.73 -32.52 1.60
C SER A 35 13.48 -31.80 2.92
N LEU A 36 13.40 -30.47 2.92
CA LEU A 36 13.11 -29.65 4.11
C LEU A 36 11.65 -29.79 4.59
N VAL A 37 10.76 -30.34 3.76
CA VAL A 37 9.34 -30.52 4.05
C VAL A 37 8.86 -31.91 3.61
N GLY A 38 7.59 -32.23 3.91
CA GLY A 38 6.97 -33.46 3.37
C GLY A 38 6.79 -33.37 1.86
N ALA A 39 6.98 -34.49 1.14
CA ALA A 39 6.98 -34.56 -0.34
C ALA A 39 5.89 -33.73 -1.02
N LYS A 40 4.62 -33.89 -0.63
CA LYS A 40 3.50 -33.13 -1.21
C LYS A 40 3.60 -31.62 -1.02
N THR A 41 4.21 -31.14 0.06
CA THR A 41 4.46 -29.72 0.28
C THR A 41 5.66 -29.26 -0.53
N GLY A 42 6.71 -30.08 -0.63
CA GLY A 42 7.85 -29.85 -1.50
C GLY A 42 7.42 -29.62 -2.95
N ASP A 43 6.69 -30.57 -3.52
CA ASP A 43 6.18 -30.49 -4.91
C ASP A 43 5.40 -29.19 -5.16
N ARG A 44 4.60 -28.75 -4.17
CA ARG A 44 3.80 -27.53 -4.27
C ARG A 44 4.64 -26.27 -4.19
N ILE A 45 5.68 -26.26 -3.35
CA ILE A 45 6.60 -25.13 -3.25
C ILE A 45 7.42 -25.02 -4.53
N GLU A 46 7.99 -26.11 -5.04
CA GLU A 46 8.77 -26.09 -6.29
C GLU A 46 7.93 -25.63 -7.48
N THR A 47 6.68 -26.12 -7.58
CA THR A 47 5.75 -25.68 -8.64
C THR A 47 5.46 -24.18 -8.51
N PHE A 48 5.17 -23.71 -7.29
CA PHE A 48 4.91 -22.30 -7.06
C PHE A 48 6.12 -21.44 -7.40
N ILE A 49 7.33 -21.79 -6.98
CA ILE A 49 8.55 -21.04 -7.27
C ILE A 49 8.78 -20.93 -8.78
N ALA A 50 8.62 -22.02 -9.52
CA ALA A 50 8.81 -22.02 -10.96
C ALA A 50 7.83 -21.06 -11.67
N ASP A 51 6.55 -21.08 -11.28
CA ASP A 51 5.53 -20.17 -11.83
C ASP A 51 5.74 -18.73 -11.35
N ALA A 52 6.08 -18.55 -10.08
CA ALA A 52 6.21 -17.25 -9.44
C ALA A 52 7.44 -16.47 -9.92
N ALA A 53 8.57 -17.15 -10.18
CA ALA A 53 9.77 -16.51 -10.73
C ALA A 53 9.48 -15.84 -12.08
N ALA A 54 8.82 -16.54 -13.00
CA ALA A 54 8.44 -15.98 -14.30
C ALA A 54 7.47 -14.79 -14.16
N ASN A 55 6.50 -14.87 -13.23
CA ASN A 55 5.57 -13.77 -12.98
C ASN A 55 6.26 -12.56 -12.31
N LEU A 56 7.29 -12.79 -11.50
CA LEU A 56 8.07 -11.71 -10.90
C LEU A 56 8.92 -11.00 -11.95
N ASP A 57 9.59 -11.75 -12.82
CA ASP A 57 10.39 -11.22 -13.94
C ASP A 57 9.52 -10.38 -14.90
N ASP A 58 8.28 -10.80 -15.15
CA ASP A 58 7.31 -10.08 -16.00
C ASP A 58 6.64 -8.89 -15.28
N GLY A 59 6.93 -8.66 -13.99
CA GLY A 59 6.30 -7.62 -13.19
C GLY A 59 4.78 -7.79 -13.03
N ASN A 60 4.30 -9.05 -12.97
CA ASN A 60 2.90 -9.40 -12.80
C ASN A 60 2.51 -9.39 -11.31
N SER A 61 2.32 -8.19 -10.74
CA SER A 61 1.93 -8.02 -9.34
C SER A 61 0.58 -8.65 -8.99
N ARG A 62 -0.36 -8.73 -9.95
CA ARG A 62 -1.69 -9.32 -9.77
C ARG A 62 -1.63 -10.81 -9.42
N PHE A 63 -0.69 -11.54 -10.01
CA PHE A 63 -0.44 -12.94 -9.64
C PHE A 63 -0.15 -13.07 -8.14
N PHE A 64 0.64 -12.15 -7.58
CA PHE A 64 0.98 -12.18 -6.15
C PHE A 64 -0.17 -11.72 -5.27
N ASP A 65 -1.00 -10.77 -5.71
CA ASP A 65 -2.21 -10.37 -4.96
C ASP A 65 -3.21 -11.52 -4.79
N ASP A 66 -3.34 -12.35 -5.83
CA ASP A 66 -4.19 -13.55 -5.83
C ASP A 66 -3.61 -14.69 -4.95
N CYS A 67 -2.28 -14.77 -4.83
CA CYS A 67 -1.61 -15.84 -4.10
C CYS A 67 -1.37 -15.51 -2.61
N PHE A 68 -1.03 -14.26 -2.28
CA PHE A 68 -0.74 -13.86 -0.89
C PHE A 68 -2.03 -13.69 -0.08
N PRO A 69 -2.07 -14.21 1.16
CA PRO A 69 -3.10 -13.82 2.12
C PRO A 69 -3.10 -12.30 2.33
N SER A 70 -4.29 -11.71 2.54
CA SER A 70 -4.43 -10.25 2.66
C SER A 70 -3.54 -9.62 3.75
N GLY A 71 -3.32 -10.32 4.86
CA GLY A 71 -2.44 -9.87 5.95
C GLY A 71 -0.95 -9.86 5.61
N GLU A 72 -0.56 -10.44 4.48
CA GLU A 72 0.83 -10.62 4.05
C GLU A 72 1.16 -9.84 2.77
N ARG A 73 0.19 -9.10 2.22
CA ARG A 73 0.35 -8.31 0.99
C ARG A 73 1.39 -7.20 1.10
N TRP A 74 1.72 -6.77 2.32
CA TRP A 74 2.82 -5.83 2.57
C TRP A 74 4.16 -6.34 2.03
N ARG A 75 4.33 -7.67 1.85
CA ARG A 75 5.55 -8.29 1.28
C ARG A 75 5.75 -8.04 -0.20
N LEU A 76 4.71 -7.60 -0.92
CA LEU A 76 4.83 -7.21 -2.33
C LEU A 76 5.64 -5.92 -2.49
N TYR A 77 5.66 -5.06 -1.47
CA TYR A 77 6.20 -3.71 -1.55
C TYR A 77 7.65 -3.65 -2.03
N GLU A 78 8.54 -4.43 -1.42
CA GLU A 78 9.97 -4.39 -1.76
C GLU A 78 10.29 -4.78 -3.21
N ASN A 79 9.40 -5.57 -3.85
CA ASN A 79 9.57 -5.96 -5.25
C ASN A 79 8.99 -4.96 -6.25
N PHE A 80 8.05 -4.12 -5.81
CA PHE A 80 7.32 -3.16 -6.65
C PHE A 80 7.43 -1.73 -6.10
N ARG A 81 8.51 -1.45 -5.37
CA ARG A 81 8.68 -0.22 -4.59
C ARG A 81 8.61 1.02 -5.48
N ASP A 82 9.34 0.99 -6.59
CA ASP A 82 9.45 2.11 -7.52
C ASP A 82 8.15 2.29 -8.34
N GLU A 83 7.36 1.23 -8.50
CA GLU A 83 6.05 1.23 -9.15
C GLU A 83 4.86 1.27 -8.18
N THR A 84 5.12 1.60 -6.90
CA THR A 84 4.05 1.77 -5.91
C THR A 84 3.49 3.18 -5.99
N CYS A 85 2.18 3.26 -6.26
CA CYS A 85 1.43 4.51 -6.26
C CYS A 85 0.78 4.73 -4.89
N PHE A 86 1.30 5.68 -4.13
CA PHE A 86 0.72 6.15 -2.89
C PHE A 86 -0.33 7.20 -3.19
N PHE A 87 -1.55 7.09 -2.67
CA PHE A 87 -2.53 8.14 -2.88
C PHE A 87 -3.48 8.33 -1.71
N ASP A 88 -4.04 9.54 -1.64
CA ASP A 88 -5.01 9.98 -0.66
C ASP A 88 -6.05 10.91 -1.32
N ILE A 89 -7.27 10.94 -0.79
CA ILE A 89 -8.37 11.77 -1.32
C ILE A 89 -8.91 12.74 -0.29
N GLU A 90 -9.37 13.89 -0.77
CA GLU A 90 -10.23 14.79 -0.01
C GLU A 90 -11.63 14.81 -0.60
N THR A 91 -12.63 14.96 0.26
CA THR A 91 -14.05 14.86 -0.12
C THR A 91 -14.90 15.91 0.56
N THR A 92 -16.09 16.17 0.01
CA THR A 92 -17.08 17.07 0.64
C THR A 92 -17.82 16.44 1.82
N GLY A 93 -17.58 15.15 2.10
CA GLY A 93 -18.24 14.35 3.12
C GLY A 93 -17.87 12.86 3.04
N LEU A 94 -18.67 11.97 3.63
CA LEU A 94 -18.27 10.58 3.87
C LEU A 94 -19.05 9.54 3.05
N SER A 95 -19.99 9.97 2.19
CA SER A 95 -20.84 9.07 1.42
C SER A 95 -20.57 9.25 -0.07
N PRO A 96 -20.04 8.23 -0.77
CA PRO A 96 -19.78 8.34 -2.21
C PRO A 96 -21.04 8.53 -3.06
N GLU A 97 -22.23 8.24 -2.51
CA GLU A 97 -23.51 8.47 -3.18
C GLU A 97 -24.05 9.90 -3.02
N ARG A 98 -23.49 10.69 -2.10
CA ARG A 98 -24.03 12.01 -1.72
C ARG A 98 -23.02 13.13 -1.75
N ASP A 99 -21.76 12.78 -1.56
CA ASP A 99 -20.62 13.68 -1.45
C ASP A 99 -19.71 13.47 -2.67
N SER A 100 -18.82 14.43 -2.93
CA SER A 100 -17.94 14.43 -4.10
C SER A 100 -16.48 14.45 -3.67
N VAL A 101 -15.62 13.86 -4.51
CA VAL A 101 -14.16 13.99 -4.38
C VAL A 101 -13.75 15.40 -4.79
N THR A 102 -12.96 16.07 -3.96
CA THR A 102 -12.47 17.43 -4.19
C THR A 102 -11.06 17.42 -4.75
N THR A 103 -10.16 16.63 -4.16
CA THR A 103 -8.79 16.45 -4.64
C THR A 103 -8.35 15.00 -4.49
N VAL A 104 -7.43 14.57 -5.35
CA VAL A 104 -6.71 13.30 -5.22
C VAL A 104 -5.23 13.58 -5.42
N SER A 105 -4.40 13.22 -4.46
CA SER A 105 -2.95 13.35 -4.58
C SER A 105 -2.33 11.97 -4.72
N PHE A 106 -1.48 11.83 -5.72
CA PHE A 106 -0.71 10.64 -6.06
C PHE A 106 0.76 10.94 -5.84
N TYR A 107 1.49 9.99 -5.29
CA TYR A 107 2.92 10.04 -5.13
C TYR A 107 3.53 8.71 -5.56
N GLN A 108 4.45 8.77 -6.52
CA GLN A 108 5.11 7.61 -7.11
C GLN A 108 6.47 8.06 -7.67
N ASP A 109 7.52 7.27 -7.40
CA ASP A 109 8.90 7.52 -7.89
C ASP A 109 9.40 8.96 -7.62
N GLY A 110 9.13 9.49 -6.43
CA GLY A 110 9.58 10.83 -6.01
C GLY A 110 8.77 12.00 -6.60
N GLU A 111 7.80 11.74 -7.47
CA GLU A 111 6.94 12.75 -8.08
C GLU A 111 5.54 12.76 -7.44
N THR A 112 4.99 13.94 -7.20
CA THR A 112 3.62 14.10 -6.67
C THR A 112 2.73 14.85 -7.64
N THR A 113 1.62 14.23 -8.05
CA THR A 113 0.57 14.82 -8.89
C THR A 113 -0.69 15.01 -8.04
N THR A 114 -1.37 16.14 -8.16
CA THR A 114 -2.68 16.36 -7.52
C THR A 114 -3.70 16.71 -8.58
N LEU A 115 -4.79 15.95 -8.63
CA LEU A 115 -5.95 16.23 -9.46
C LEU A 115 -7.02 16.94 -8.63
N VAL A 116 -7.67 17.95 -9.20
CA VAL A 116 -8.66 18.83 -8.56
C VAL A 116 -10.00 18.76 -9.29
N SER A 117 -11.07 18.61 -8.53
CA SER A 117 -12.45 18.58 -9.02
C SER A 117 -12.82 19.87 -9.74
N GLY A 118 -13.41 19.75 -10.93
CA GLY A 118 -13.73 20.90 -11.78
C GLY A 118 -12.55 21.47 -12.58
N GLU A 119 -11.33 20.95 -12.38
CA GLU A 119 -10.15 21.31 -13.16
C GLU A 119 -9.72 20.11 -14.03
N ASP A 120 -8.97 19.17 -13.47
CA ASP A 120 -8.34 18.04 -14.18
C ASP A 120 -8.72 16.66 -13.61
N LEU A 121 -9.42 16.60 -12.48
CA LEU A 121 -9.90 15.36 -11.89
C LEU A 121 -11.03 14.75 -12.74
N THR A 122 -10.63 13.83 -13.61
CA THR A 122 -11.49 13.11 -14.54
C THR A 122 -11.23 11.60 -14.46
N ALA A 123 -12.20 10.80 -14.93
CA ALA A 123 -12.04 9.34 -14.99
C ALA A 123 -10.80 8.91 -15.80
N ASP A 124 -10.47 9.63 -16.88
CA ASP A 124 -9.32 9.31 -17.72
C ASP A 124 -8.00 9.69 -17.03
N ALA A 125 -7.94 10.85 -16.37
CA ALA A 125 -6.78 11.24 -15.56
C ALA A 125 -6.53 10.25 -14.41
N LEU A 126 -7.58 9.79 -13.74
CA LEU A 126 -7.46 8.74 -12.71
C LEU A 126 -6.88 7.44 -13.30
N ARG A 127 -7.41 6.97 -14.44
CA ARG A 127 -6.89 5.77 -15.12
C ARG A 127 -5.42 5.92 -15.49
N GLU A 128 -5.02 7.10 -15.95
CA GLU A 128 -3.62 7.39 -16.28
C GLU A 128 -2.71 7.31 -15.05
N GLN A 129 -3.11 7.88 -13.91
CA GLN A 129 -2.33 7.80 -12.66
C GLN A 129 -2.15 6.36 -12.14
N PHE A 130 -3.10 5.45 -12.41
CA PHE A 130 -3.00 4.05 -11.98
C PHE A 130 -2.40 3.11 -13.05
N ALA A 131 -2.21 3.57 -14.29
CA ALA A 131 -1.90 2.67 -15.42
C ALA A 131 -0.58 1.91 -15.26
N ASP A 132 0.44 2.57 -14.71
CA ASP A 132 1.77 2.01 -14.53
C ASP A 132 2.02 1.50 -13.10
N ALA A 133 1.04 1.63 -12.21
CA ALA A 133 1.15 1.18 -10.83
C ALA A 133 1.12 -0.36 -10.76
N LYS A 134 2.14 -0.95 -10.13
CA LYS A 134 2.16 -2.39 -9.80
C LYS A 134 1.57 -2.66 -8.43
N LEU A 135 1.55 -1.65 -7.57
CA LEU A 135 0.96 -1.69 -6.25
C LEU A 135 0.35 -0.31 -5.96
N ILE A 136 -0.80 -0.27 -5.31
CA ILE A 136 -1.31 0.95 -4.68
C ILE A 136 -1.18 0.85 -3.17
N ALA A 137 -0.95 1.99 -2.52
CA ALA A 137 -0.89 2.09 -1.07
C ALA A 137 -1.68 3.30 -0.58
N THR A 138 -2.52 3.08 0.44
CA THR A 138 -3.39 4.11 1.03
C THR A 138 -3.50 3.90 2.55
N PHE A 139 -4.16 4.81 3.26
CA PHE A 139 -4.52 4.62 4.67
C PHE A 139 -6.04 4.61 4.84
N ASN A 140 -6.60 3.45 5.18
CA ASN A 140 -8.05 3.18 5.24
C ASN A 140 -8.76 3.33 3.86
N GLY A 141 -8.01 3.40 2.77
CA GLY A 141 -8.58 3.60 1.45
C GLY A 141 -9.28 2.37 0.84
N ALA A 142 -9.05 1.17 1.36
CA ALA A 142 -9.76 -0.02 0.87
C ALA A 142 -11.27 0.05 1.20
N ARG A 143 -11.62 0.83 2.23
CA ARG A 143 -13.00 1.05 2.68
C ARG A 143 -13.53 2.43 2.33
N PHE A 144 -12.65 3.37 1.99
CA PHE A 144 -13.00 4.76 1.76
C PHE A 144 -12.58 5.18 0.36
N ASP A 145 -11.30 5.45 0.13
CA ASP A 145 -10.77 6.09 -1.07
C ASP A 145 -11.13 5.34 -2.37
N VAL A 146 -10.82 4.04 -2.44
CA VAL A 146 -11.06 3.22 -3.64
C VAL A 146 -12.56 3.18 -3.97
N PRO A 147 -13.47 2.76 -3.05
CA PRO A 147 -14.91 2.84 -3.31
C PRO A 147 -15.41 4.23 -3.71
N PHE A 148 -14.82 5.30 -3.16
CA PHE A 148 -15.21 6.67 -3.47
C PHE A 148 -14.86 7.04 -4.91
N LEU A 149 -13.64 6.72 -5.35
CA LEU A 149 -13.19 6.97 -6.71
C LEU A 149 -13.98 6.11 -7.72
N GLU A 150 -14.15 4.81 -7.46
CA GLU A 150 -14.89 3.92 -8.37
C GLU A 150 -16.35 4.38 -8.53
N THR A 151 -17.02 4.75 -7.44
CA THR A 151 -18.41 5.22 -7.47
C THR A 151 -18.56 6.58 -8.13
N SER A 152 -17.64 7.52 -7.84
CA SER A 152 -17.76 8.91 -8.32
C SER A 152 -17.40 9.07 -9.79
N PHE A 153 -16.51 8.22 -10.31
CA PHE A 153 -15.93 8.38 -11.64
C PHE A 153 -16.19 7.20 -12.60
N ASP A 154 -16.89 6.15 -12.15
CA ASP A 154 -17.14 4.93 -12.94
C ASP A 154 -15.82 4.35 -13.50
N VAL A 155 -14.82 4.27 -12.61
CA VAL A 155 -13.51 3.66 -12.86
C VAL A 155 -13.41 2.36 -12.08
N SER A 156 -12.50 1.48 -12.50
CA SER A 156 -12.13 0.29 -11.72
C SER A 156 -10.65 0.36 -11.41
N ILE A 157 -10.31 0.20 -10.14
CA ILE A 157 -8.92 0.20 -9.66
C ILE A 157 -8.54 -1.26 -9.39
N ASP A 158 -8.13 -1.98 -10.45
CA ASP A 158 -7.71 -3.39 -10.38
C ASP A 158 -6.18 -3.51 -10.23
N VAL A 159 -5.65 -2.84 -9.21
CA VAL A 159 -4.22 -2.87 -8.85
C VAL A 159 -4.09 -3.50 -7.45
N PRO A 160 -3.11 -4.40 -7.22
CA PRO A 160 -2.82 -4.92 -5.89
C PRO A 160 -2.71 -3.80 -4.85
N HIS A 161 -3.30 -4.01 -3.67
CA HIS A 161 -3.50 -2.93 -2.69
C HIS A 161 -2.96 -3.27 -1.31
N VAL A 162 -2.09 -2.41 -0.80
CA VAL A 162 -1.70 -2.36 0.62
C VAL A 162 -2.38 -1.17 1.30
N ASP A 163 -3.46 -1.44 2.02
CA ASP A 163 -4.05 -0.47 2.94
C ASP A 163 -3.28 -0.51 4.27
N LEU A 164 -2.45 0.52 4.50
CA LEU A 164 -1.52 0.65 5.62
C LEU A 164 -2.19 0.61 6.99
N MET A 165 -3.51 0.86 7.07
CA MET A 165 -4.25 0.73 8.32
C MET A 165 -4.13 -0.67 8.93
N TYR A 166 -4.10 -1.74 8.11
CA TYR A 166 -4.03 -3.12 8.62
C TYR A 166 -2.61 -3.53 9.04
N PRO A 167 -1.55 -3.32 8.22
CA PRO A 167 -0.16 -3.45 8.66
C PRO A 167 0.15 -2.69 9.94
N CYS A 168 -0.32 -1.43 10.06
CA CYS A 168 -0.17 -0.64 11.29
C CYS A 168 -0.81 -1.32 12.50
N ARG A 169 -2.05 -1.80 12.37
CA ARG A 169 -2.75 -2.51 13.47
C ARG A 169 -2.03 -3.78 13.90
N THR A 170 -1.39 -4.50 12.99
CA THR A 170 -0.57 -5.68 13.34
C THR A 170 0.59 -5.29 14.26
N LEU A 171 1.12 -4.07 14.12
CA LEU A 171 2.19 -3.50 14.95
C LEU A 171 1.68 -2.69 16.14
N ASP A 172 0.40 -2.84 16.53
CA ASP A 172 -0.25 -2.08 17.60
C ASP A 172 -0.27 -0.55 17.38
N LEU A 173 -0.05 -0.09 16.14
CA LEU A 173 -0.21 1.31 15.74
C LEU A 173 -1.69 1.56 15.41
N THR A 174 -2.36 2.35 16.24
CA THR A 174 -3.82 2.56 16.15
C THR A 174 -4.17 4.05 16.21
N GLY A 175 -5.19 4.46 15.45
CA GLY A 175 -5.60 5.85 15.33
C GLY A 175 -5.80 6.25 13.86
N GLY A 176 -5.89 7.56 13.62
CA GLY A 176 -5.81 8.10 12.26
C GLY A 176 -4.36 8.22 11.79
N LEU A 177 -4.17 8.40 10.48
CA LEU A 177 -2.86 8.51 9.83
C LEU A 177 -1.90 9.43 10.60
N LYS A 178 -2.37 10.63 10.95
CA LYS A 178 -1.58 11.69 11.59
C LYS A 178 -1.07 11.34 12.98
N GLN A 179 -1.87 10.61 13.76
CA GLN A 179 -1.43 10.10 15.06
C GLN A 179 -0.33 9.05 14.85
N ILE A 180 -0.53 8.14 13.91
CA ILE A 180 0.41 7.06 13.63
C ILE A 180 1.73 7.60 13.09
N GLU A 181 1.69 8.58 12.18
CA GLU A 181 2.87 9.31 11.70
C GLU A 181 3.69 9.87 12.87
N THR A 182 3.04 10.54 13.82
CA THR A 182 3.69 11.05 15.02
C THR A 182 4.29 9.92 15.86
N ASP A 183 3.54 8.82 16.07
CA ASP A 183 3.99 7.66 16.85
C ASP A 183 5.21 6.95 16.24
N VAL A 184 5.43 7.10 14.93
CA VAL A 184 6.60 6.55 14.23
C VAL A 184 7.68 7.59 13.90
N GLY A 185 7.50 8.86 14.28
CA GLY A 185 8.48 9.92 14.11
C GLY A 185 8.48 10.58 12.72
N ILE A 186 7.36 10.56 12.00
CA ILE A 186 7.15 11.35 10.79
C ILE A 186 6.60 12.71 11.22
N ASP A 187 7.47 13.71 11.24
CA ASP A 187 7.12 15.08 11.60
C ASP A 187 6.44 15.82 10.45
N ARG A 188 5.47 16.68 10.78
CA ARG A 188 4.85 17.64 9.87
C ARG A 188 5.28 19.06 10.24
N ASP A 189 5.58 19.88 9.24
CA ASP A 189 6.05 21.26 9.46
C ASP A 189 4.92 22.27 9.78
N ARG A 190 3.69 21.78 10.01
CA ARG A 190 2.49 22.61 10.14
C ARG A 190 1.40 21.98 11.02
N PRO A 191 0.48 22.79 11.58
CA PRO A 191 -0.64 22.29 12.35
C PRO A 191 -1.54 21.36 11.53
N ASP A 192 -2.25 20.48 12.20
CA ASP A 192 -3.18 19.56 11.54
C ASP A 192 -4.45 20.28 11.01
N ILE A 193 -4.95 19.84 9.85
CA ILE A 193 -6.31 20.10 9.38
C ILE A 193 -7.20 18.87 9.58
N SER A 194 -8.38 19.06 10.18
CA SER A 194 -9.37 17.99 10.25
C SER A 194 -10.09 17.83 8.90
N GLY A 195 -10.75 16.68 8.68
CA GLY A 195 -11.62 16.54 7.50
C GLY A 195 -12.74 17.58 7.43
N ARG A 196 -13.16 18.17 8.56
CA ARG A 196 -14.10 19.31 8.55
C ARG A 196 -13.44 20.59 8.04
N ASP A 197 -12.16 20.78 8.34
CA ASP A 197 -11.39 21.91 7.80
C ASP A 197 -11.18 21.73 6.30
N ALA A 198 -10.91 20.52 5.80
CA ALA A 198 -10.84 20.23 4.37
C ALA A 198 -12.12 20.63 3.63
N VAL A 199 -13.29 20.22 4.15
CA VAL A 199 -14.61 20.63 3.62
C VAL A 199 -14.81 22.15 3.68
N ARG A 200 -14.32 22.82 4.73
CA ARG A 200 -14.39 24.29 4.83
C ARG A 200 -13.53 24.94 3.75
N LEU A 201 -12.28 24.51 3.60
CA LEU A 201 -11.33 25.03 2.62
C LEU A 201 -11.89 24.88 1.20
N TRP A 202 -12.49 23.73 0.88
CA TRP A 202 -13.17 23.53 -0.40
C TRP A 202 -14.29 24.55 -0.65
N ARG A 203 -15.16 24.78 0.34
CA ARG A 203 -16.25 25.76 0.24
C ARG A 203 -15.79 27.21 0.17
N GLU A 204 -14.60 27.52 0.65
CA GLU A 204 -13.96 28.83 0.51
C GLU A 204 -13.42 29.00 -0.91
N TYR A 205 -12.76 27.96 -1.44
CA TYR A 205 -12.34 27.90 -2.85
C TYR A 205 -13.52 28.07 -3.81
N GLU A 206 -14.65 27.40 -3.59
CA GLU A 206 -15.87 27.58 -4.40
C GLU A 206 -16.40 29.03 -4.40
N ARG A 207 -16.03 29.85 -3.39
CA ARG A 207 -16.37 31.28 -3.31
C ARG A 207 -15.30 32.19 -3.91
N GLY A 208 -14.25 31.62 -4.49
CA GLY A 208 -13.15 32.31 -5.15
C GLY A 208 -11.89 32.47 -4.30
N ASP A 209 -11.77 31.76 -3.17
CA ASP A 209 -10.53 31.79 -2.38
C ASP A 209 -9.53 30.73 -2.85
N GLN A 210 -8.67 31.12 -3.79
CA GLN A 210 -7.62 30.24 -4.31
C GLN A 210 -6.66 29.76 -3.22
N SER A 211 -6.41 30.56 -2.18
CA SER A 211 -5.46 30.19 -1.12
C SER A 211 -5.96 29.04 -0.25
N SER A 212 -7.28 28.88 -0.14
CA SER A 212 -7.89 27.73 0.52
C SER A 212 -7.67 26.43 -0.28
N LEU A 213 -7.74 26.49 -1.62
CA LEU A 213 -7.40 25.34 -2.46
C LEU A 213 -5.91 25.00 -2.36
N ASP A 214 -5.03 26.00 -2.45
CA ASP A 214 -3.58 25.80 -2.32
C ASP A 214 -3.23 25.11 -0.99
N THR A 215 -3.92 25.50 0.09
CA THR A 215 -3.79 24.87 1.39
C THR A 215 -4.28 23.41 1.36
N LEU A 216 -5.49 23.15 0.86
CA LEU A 216 -6.07 21.81 0.76
C LEU A 216 -5.18 20.86 -0.04
N VAL A 217 -4.78 21.27 -1.24
CA VAL A 217 -3.86 20.53 -2.11
C VAL A 217 -2.54 20.25 -1.39
N SER A 218 -2.00 21.24 -0.68
CA SER A 218 -0.73 21.06 0.02
C SER A 218 -0.81 19.99 1.12
N TYR A 219 -1.91 19.90 1.87
CA TYR A 219 -2.10 18.84 2.88
C TYR A 219 -2.29 17.46 2.24
N ASN A 220 -3.15 17.35 1.23
CA ASN A 220 -3.40 16.08 0.54
C ASN A 220 -2.12 15.53 -0.14
N ARG A 221 -1.25 16.41 -0.66
CA ARG A 221 0.10 16.03 -1.15
C ARG A 221 1.00 15.47 -0.06
N GLU A 222 1.01 16.12 1.11
CA GLU A 222 1.83 15.67 2.25
C GLU A 222 1.33 14.32 2.78
N ASP A 223 0.02 14.09 2.79
CA ASP A 223 -0.57 12.80 3.16
C ASP A 223 -0.09 11.70 2.20
N ALA A 224 -0.18 11.91 0.88
CA ALA A 224 0.32 10.95 -0.12
C ALA A 224 1.82 10.64 0.02
N VAL A 225 2.66 11.66 0.25
CA VAL A 225 4.11 11.50 0.46
C VAL A 225 4.42 10.76 1.77
N ASN A 226 3.68 11.07 2.84
CA ASN A 226 3.90 10.42 4.13
C ASN A 226 3.49 8.95 4.13
N LEU A 227 2.59 8.51 3.24
CA LEU A 227 2.27 7.10 3.08
C LEU A 227 3.50 6.27 2.67
N GLU A 228 4.40 6.79 1.83
CA GLU A 228 5.66 6.11 1.51
C GLU A 228 6.51 5.95 2.78
N ARG A 229 6.75 7.04 3.50
CA ARG A 229 7.55 7.02 4.74
C ARG A 229 6.97 6.06 5.79
N LEU A 230 5.64 6.02 5.88
CA LEU A 230 4.93 5.10 6.76
C LEU A 230 5.07 3.66 6.28
N MET A 231 4.92 3.40 4.99
CA MET A 231 5.12 2.08 4.38
C MET A 231 6.52 1.56 4.70
N GLU A 232 7.57 2.34 4.44
CA GLU A 232 8.96 2.02 4.79
C GLU A 232 9.14 1.60 6.26
N THR A 233 8.57 2.39 7.16
CA THR A 233 8.70 2.14 8.59
C THR A 233 7.95 0.88 9.00
N VAL A 234 6.75 0.67 8.45
CA VAL A 234 5.87 -0.43 8.80
C VAL A 234 6.37 -1.75 8.21
N THR A 235 6.79 -1.78 6.94
CA THR A 235 7.36 -2.98 6.31
C THR A 235 8.69 -3.37 6.97
N GLY A 236 9.52 -2.40 7.35
CA GLY A 236 10.73 -2.64 8.13
C GLY A 236 10.43 -3.32 9.47
N ARG A 237 9.50 -2.78 10.26
CA ARG A 237 9.10 -3.39 11.54
C ARG A 237 8.43 -4.76 11.37
N LEU A 238 7.64 -4.96 10.32
CA LEU A 238 7.03 -6.26 10.01
C LEU A 238 8.07 -7.29 9.59
N HIS A 239 9.09 -6.87 8.82
CA HIS A 239 10.25 -7.69 8.51
C HIS A 239 10.97 -8.13 9.78
N ASP A 240 11.33 -7.19 10.67
CA ASP A 240 12.00 -7.52 11.94
C ASP A 240 11.20 -8.53 12.78
N ARG A 241 9.88 -8.32 12.87
CA ARG A 241 8.98 -9.23 13.58
C ARG A 241 8.88 -10.61 12.93
N ALA A 242 8.80 -10.68 11.61
CA ALA A 242 8.77 -11.94 10.88
C ALA A 242 10.06 -12.74 11.10
N CYS A 243 11.20 -12.04 11.13
CA CYS A 243 12.54 -12.61 11.26
C CYS A 243 13.00 -12.80 12.71
N GLU A 244 12.20 -12.40 13.71
CA GLU A 244 12.59 -12.43 15.11
C GLU A 244 13.14 -13.81 15.53
N GLY A 245 14.39 -13.87 16.00
CA GLY A 245 15.02 -15.13 16.42
C GLY A 245 15.47 -16.04 15.27
N LEU A 246 15.62 -15.50 14.05
CA LEU A 246 16.51 -16.03 13.02
C LEU A 246 17.92 -15.43 13.20
N ASP A 247 18.93 -16.07 12.60
CA ASP A 247 20.31 -15.58 12.66
C ASP A 247 20.44 -14.21 11.96
N ALA A 248 21.41 -13.40 12.42
CA ALA A 248 21.59 -12.01 11.98
C ALA A 248 21.94 -11.85 10.48
N ASP A 249 22.31 -12.95 9.80
CA ASP A 249 22.61 -12.97 8.37
C ASP A 249 21.35 -13.10 7.48
N PHE A 250 20.14 -13.08 8.08
CA PHE A 250 18.88 -12.94 7.35
C PHE A 250 18.72 -11.49 6.89
N ALA A 251 19.32 -11.13 5.76
CA ALA A 251 19.24 -9.80 5.15
C ALA A 251 19.11 -9.88 3.62
#